data_AF-A0A923EAJ5-F1
#
_entry.id   AF-A0A923EAJ5-F1
#
_cell.length_a   1.000
_cell.length_b   1.000
_cell.length_c   1.000
_cell.angle_alpha   90.00
_cell.angle_beta   90.00
_cell.angle_gamma   90.00
#
_symmetry.space_group_name_H-M   'P 1'
#
loop_
_entity.id
_entity.type
_entity.pdbx_description
1 polymer ?
#
loop_
_entity_poly.entity_id
_entity_poly.type
_entity_poly.pdbx_seq_one_letter_code
_entity_poly.pdbx_strand_id
1 'polypeptide(L)'
;MNNVNKKILIVVSVVILGIASIVGIYRYKSGKNYENLINSANNHMKDGKYDEAIEVLQESLSYKMDESVKDKIELAKQYKEAKAIYDRGIKFVSEKKYLEAIKEFEKITKEDGKIYSEAISKIKECKKQYEALNTNNKKNTESNKQGNENSGNGVNAKITPDYACELVKKQLKGNNDKMKFNYDHDDVKNGVQYYVIQAFEDLSDHVATSGWYYVDKNTGKVYEWDLSSDLLIPLK
;
A
#
# COMPACT_ATOMS: atom_id res chain seq x y z
N MET A 1 1.18 70.21 -38.87
CA MET A 1 2.04 69.05 -39.15
C MET A 1 2.27 68.97 -40.65
N ASN A 2 3.53 69.13 -41.10
CA ASN A 2 3.87 69.15 -42.53
C ASN A 2 3.78 67.74 -43.15
N ASN A 3 3.67 67.67 -44.49
CA ASN A 3 3.46 66.41 -45.22
C ASN A 3 4.55 65.37 -44.96
N VAL A 4 5.77 65.81 -44.64
CA VAL A 4 6.89 64.93 -44.26
C VAL A 4 6.63 64.28 -42.91
N ASN A 5 6.23 65.03 -41.88
CA ASN A 5 5.91 64.47 -40.56
C ASN A 5 4.68 63.55 -40.60
N LYS A 6 3.67 63.83 -41.44
CA LYS A 6 2.54 62.91 -41.66
C LYS A 6 2.99 61.58 -42.29
N LYS A 7 3.88 61.61 -43.29
CA LYS A 7 4.42 60.40 -43.93
C LYS A 7 5.29 59.59 -42.97
N ILE A 8 6.13 60.23 -42.17
CA ILE A 8 6.95 59.57 -41.14
C ILE A 8 6.05 58.89 -40.10
N LEU A 9 5.00 59.57 -39.63
CA LEU A 9 4.08 59.02 -38.61
C LEU A 9 3.32 57.80 -39.14
N ILE A 10 2.88 57.82 -40.41
CA ILE A 10 2.26 56.66 -41.07
C ILE A 10 3.23 55.47 -41.15
N VAL A 11 4.49 55.70 -41.54
CA VAL A 11 5.50 54.63 -41.63
C VAL A 11 5.79 54.02 -40.25
N VAL A 12 5.93 54.84 -39.22
CA VAL A 12 6.15 54.36 -37.83
C VAL A 12 4.96 53.53 -37.34
N SER A 13 3.72 53.95 -37.59
CA SER A 13 2.52 53.18 -37.21
C SER A 13 2.45 51.81 -37.90
N VAL A 14 2.84 51.71 -39.17
CA VAL A 14 2.86 50.44 -39.92
C VAL A 14 3.92 49.47 -39.35
N VAL A 15 5.10 49.97 -38.98
CA VAL A 15 6.16 49.15 -38.38
C VAL A 15 5.75 48.62 -37.00
N ILE A 16 5.10 49.42 -36.16
CA ILE A 16 4.60 48.99 -34.84
C ILE A 16 3.52 47.90 -34.98
N LEU A 17 2.60 48.02 -35.94
CA LEU A 17 1.58 47.01 -36.21
C LEU A 17 2.18 45.69 -36.77
N GLY A 18 3.24 45.79 -37.58
CA GLY A 18 4.00 44.63 -38.06
C GLY A 18 4.70 43.86 -36.94
N ILE A 19 5.34 44.56 -35.99
CA ILE A 19 5.99 43.93 -34.83
C ILE A 19 4.93 43.31 -33.90
N ALA A 20 3.82 44.00 -33.63
CA ALA A 20 2.75 43.48 -32.79
C ALA A 20 2.08 42.23 -33.37
N SER A 21 1.90 42.14 -34.69
CA SER A 21 1.36 40.95 -35.36
C SER A 21 2.34 39.78 -35.34
N ILE A 22 3.64 40.00 -35.56
CA ILE A 22 4.67 38.95 -35.44
C ILE A 22 4.76 38.44 -33.99
N VAL A 23 4.78 39.33 -32.99
CA VAL A 23 4.77 38.98 -31.56
C VAL A 23 3.47 38.26 -31.18
N GLY A 24 2.33 38.68 -31.73
CA GLY A 24 1.04 38.03 -31.55
C GLY A 24 0.99 36.62 -32.11
N ILE A 25 1.49 36.40 -33.34
CA ILE A 25 1.60 35.08 -33.98
C ILE A 25 2.57 34.18 -33.22
N TYR A 26 3.72 34.71 -32.77
CA TYR A 26 4.68 33.96 -31.97
C TYR A 26 4.09 33.54 -30.62
N ARG A 27 3.44 34.47 -29.90
CA ARG A 27 2.75 34.17 -28.63
C ARG A 27 1.60 33.18 -28.81
N TYR A 28 0.85 33.28 -29.90
CA TYR A 28 -0.23 32.34 -30.23
C TYR A 28 0.28 30.92 -30.49
N LYS A 29 1.34 30.79 -31.30
CA LYS A 29 1.96 29.49 -31.60
C LYS A 29 2.58 28.85 -30.36
N SER A 30 3.27 29.64 -29.52
CA SER A 30 3.86 29.15 -28.27
C SER A 30 2.80 28.76 -27.23
N GLY A 31 1.70 29.51 -27.11
CA GLY A 31 0.58 29.16 -26.22
C GLY A 31 -0.13 27.86 -26.63
N LYS A 32 -0.39 27.68 -27.93
CA LYS A 32 -1.00 26.45 -28.46
C LYS A 32 -0.10 25.23 -28.27
N ASN A 33 1.21 25.39 -28.42
CA ASN A 33 2.18 24.31 -28.16
C ASN A 33 2.19 23.93 -26.68
N TYR A 34 2.17 24.90 -25.76
CA TYR A 34 2.08 24.65 -24.33
C TYR A 34 0.80 23.85 -23.97
N GLU A 35 -0.37 24.30 -24.42
CA GLU A 35 -1.63 23.59 -24.15
C GLU A 35 -1.63 22.17 -24.72
N ASN A 36 -1.08 21.96 -25.91
CA ASN A 36 -0.95 20.64 -26.51
C ASN A 36 -0.05 19.71 -25.67
N LEU A 37 1.08 20.22 -25.18
CA LEU A 37 1.99 19.46 -24.31
C LEU A 37 1.28 19.10 -22.99
N ILE A 38 0.58 20.03 -22.35
CA ILE A 38 -0.18 19.74 -21.13
C ILE A 38 -1.26 18.69 -21.38
N ASN A 39 -1.99 18.76 -22.50
CA ASN A 39 -3.00 17.77 -22.85
C ASN A 39 -2.38 16.40 -23.13
N SER A 40 -1.26 16.35 -23.84
CA SER A 40 -0.50 15.12 -24.09
C SER A 40 -0.02 14.49 -22.79
N ALA A 41 0.61 15.27 -21.89
CA ALA A 41 1.04 14.80 -20.58
C ALA A 41 -0.14 14.27 -19.74
N ASN A 42 -1.28 14.97 -19.73
CA ASN A 42 -2.47 14.50 -19.02
C ASN A 42 -2.99 13.16 -19.58
N ASN A 43 -2.87 12.94 -20.89
CA ASN A 43 -3.24 11.65 -21.48
C ASN A 43 -2.25 10.55 -21.07
N HIS A 44 -0.95 10.84 -21.08
CA HIS A 44 0.08 9.93 -20.55
C HIS A 44 -0.18 9.57 -19.07
N MET A 45 -0.54 10.55 -18.23
CA MET A 45 -0.94 10.32 -16.83
C MET A 45 -2.13 9.37 -16.70
N LYS A 46 -3.16 9.53 -17.54
CA LYS A 46 -4.35 8.65 -17.54
C LYS A 46 -4.01 7.23 -18.00
N ASP A 47 -3.09 7.10 -18.94
CA ASP A 47 -2.59 5.83 -19.47
C ASP A 47 -1.61 5.12 -18.53
N GLY A 48 -1.21 5.75 -17.41
CA GLY A 48 -0.20 5.22 -16.49
C GLY A 48 1.24 5.30 -17.01
N LYS A 49 1.47 6.09 -18.06
CA LYS A 49 2.76 6.36 -18.72
C LYS A 49 3.45 7.55 -18.05
N TYR A 50 3.83 7.36 -16.79
CA TYR A 50 4.27 8.47 -15.94
C TYR A 50 5.63 9.05 -16.35
N ASP A 51 6.52 8.24 -16.92
CA ASP A 51 7.81 8.72 -17.43
C ASP A 51 7.62 9.67 -18.61
N GLU A 52 6.81 9.29 -19.59
CA GLU A 52 6.46 10.12 -20.73
C GLU A 52 5.69 11.38 -20.31
N ALA A 53 4.81 11.27 -19.31
CA ALA A 53 4.13 12.44 -18.75
C ALA A 53 5.11 13.44 -18.14
N ILE A 54 6.09 12.98 -17.37
CA ILE A 54 7.12 13.84 -16.75
C ILE A 54 7.95 14.53 -17.83
N GLU A 55 8.40 13.81 -18.86
CA GLU A 55 9.19 14.36 -19.96
C GLU A 55 8.43 15.49 -20.69
N VAL A 56 7.16 15.23 -21.06
CA VAL A 56 6.32 16.23 -21.74
C VAL A 56 6.00 17.43 -20.85
N LEU A 57 5.80 17.23 -19.53
CA LEU A 57 5.62 18.35 -18.59
C LEU A 57 6.89 19.19 -18.45
N GLN A 58 8.06 18.55 -18.38
CA GLN A 58 9.35 19.26 -18.35
C GLN A 58 9.59 20.05 -19.64
N GLU A 59 9.25 19.48 -20.80
CA GLU A 59 9.29 20.20 -22.08
C GLU A 59 8.38 21.43 -22.05
N SER A 60 7.17 21.32 -21.49
CA SER A 60 6.23 22.44 -21.41
C SER A 60 6.76 23.63 -20.59
N LEU A 61 7.60 23.38 -19.58
CA LEU A 61 8.26 24.43 -18.78
C LEU A 61 9.24 25.28 -19.59
N SER A 62 9.77 24.77 -20.71
CA SER A 62 10.61 25.56 -21.62
C SER A 62 9.83 26.66 -22.37
N TYR A 63 8.51 26.47 -22.53
CA TYR A 63 7.62 27.43 -23.19
C TYR A 63 7.02 28.44 -22.22
N LYS A 64 6.67 27.98 -21.01
CA LYS A 64 6.07 28.80 -19.96
C LYS A 64 6.42 28.24 -18.59
N MET A 65 7.11 29.03 -17.78
CA MET A 65 7.32 28.70 -16.37
C MET A 65 5.99 28.84 -15.62
N ASP A 66 5.41 27.71 -15.22
CA ASP A 66 4.11 27.63 -14.57
C ASP A 66 4.24 26.72 -13.35
N GLU A 67 4.00 27.27 -12.15
CA GLU A 67 4.17 26.53 -10.90
C GLU A 67 3.24 25.32 -10.85
N SER A 68 2.04 25.42 -11.44
CA SER A 68 1.07 24.32 -11.50
C SER A 68 1.58 23.13 -12.32
N VAL A 69 2.52 23.35 -13.25
CA VAL A 69 3.16 22.27 -14.01
C VAL A 69 4.19 21.55 -13.16
N LYS A 70 4.89 22.25 -12.27
CA LYS A 70 5.81 21.61 -11.32
C LYS A 70 5.05 20.71 -10.35
N ASP A 71 3.90 21.16 -9.84
CA ASP A 71 3.04 20.34 -8.98
C ASP A 71 2.58 19.07 -9.72
N LYS A 72 2.26 19.17 -11.02
CA LYS A 72 1.91 18.01 -11.86
C LYS A 72 3.09 17.06 -12.07
N ILE A 73 4.31 17.58 -12.22
CA ILE A 73 5.52 16.76 -12.31
C ILE A 73 5.70 15.97 -11.02
N GLU A 74 5.53 16.61 -9.87
CA GLU A 74 5.67 15.94 -8.58
C GLU A 74 4.59 14.87 -8.37
N LEU A 75 3.33 15.17 -8.74
CA LEU A 75 2.25 14.20 -8.75
C LEU A 75 2.55 13.01 -9.68
N ALA A 76 3.12 13.25 -10.85
CA ALA A 76 3.51 12.20 -11.78
C ALA A 76 4.61 11.29 -11.21
N LYS A 77 5.59 11.84 -10.50
CA LYS A 77 6.62 11.05 -9.79
C LYS A 77 6.01 10.20 -8.67
N GLN A 78 5.13 10.78 -7.87
CA GLN A 78 4.41 10.05 -6.83
C GLN A 78 3.66 8.85 -7.43
N TYR A 79 2.90 9.07 -8.51
CA TYR A 79 2.17 7.99 -9.18
C TYR A 79 3.09 6.95 -9.82
N LYS A 80 4.25 7.36 -10.33
CA LYS A 80 5.29 6.44 -10.81
C LYS A 80 5.79 5.53 -9.69
N GLU A 81 6.09 6.08 -8.51
CA GLU A 81 6.53 5.30 -7.35
C GLU A 81 5.44 4.34 -6.86
N ALA A 82 4.20 4.82 -6.73
CA ALA A 82 3.05 4.00 -6.39
C ALA A 82 2.83 2.86 -7.40
N LYS A 83 3.02 3.13 -8.70
CA LYS A 83 2.92 2.11 -9.75
C LYS A 83 4.02 1.06 -9.60
N ALA A 84 5.25 1.45 -9.29
CA ALA A 84 6.33 0.49 -9.06
C ALA A 84 6.04 -0.43 -7.86
N ILE A 85 5.47 0.12 -6.78
CA ILE A 85 4.99 -0.67 -5.64
C ILE A 85 3.89 -1.64 -6.08
N TYR A 86 2.91 -1.15 -6.83
CA TYR A 86 1.80 -1.96 -7.34
C TYR A 86 2.30 -3.11 -8.22
N ASP A 87 3.20 -2.84 -9.16
CA ASP A 87 3.77 -3.84 -10.06
C ASP A 87 4.55 -4.93 -9.28
N ARG A 88 5.27 -4.55 -8.20
CA ARG A 88 5.90 -5.52 -7.29
C ARG A 88 4.86 -6.39 -6.57
N GLY A 89 3.78 -5.78 -6.09
CA GLY A 89 2.66 -6.53 -5.50
C GLY A 89 2.07 -7.54 -6.47
N ILE A 90 1.84 -7.14 -7.73
CA ILE A 90 1.34 -8.04 -8.79
C ILE A 90 2.31 -9.19 -9.07
N LYS A 91 3.62 -8.94 -9.02
CA LYS A 91 4.62 -10.02 -9.12
C LYS A 91 4.49 -11.03 -7.98
N PHE A 92 4.28 -10.59 -6.75
CA PHE A 92 4.00 -11.51 -5.64
C PHE A 92 2.70 -12.29 -5.83
N VAL A 93 1.65 -11.67 -6.40
CA VAL A 93 0.40 -12.36 -6.76
C VAL A 93 0.65 -13.48 -7.78
N SER A 94 1.42 -13.23 -8.83
CA SER A 94 1.71 -14.26 -9.85
C SER A 94 2.56 -15.42 -9.29
N GLU A 95 3.39 -15.13 -8.28
CA GLU A 95 4.15 -16.13 -7.50
C GLU A 95 3.32 -16.81 -6.40
N LYS A 96 2.02 -16.50 -6.26
CA LYS A 96 1.11 -16.98 -5.20
C LYS A 96 1.54 -16.62 -3.77
N LYS A 97 2.38 -15.61 -3.63
CA LYS A 97 2.87 -15.04 -2.35
C LYS A 97 1.91 -13.96 -1.87
N TYR A 98 0.69 -14.36 -1.50
CA TYR A 98 -0.42 -13.42 -1.27
C TYR A 98 -0.20 -12.51 -0.06
N LEU A 99 0.49 -12.97 0.99
CA LEU A 99 0.77 -12.15 2.16
C LEU A 99 1.79 -11.07 1.84
N GLU A 100 2.83 -11.41 1.08
CA GLU A 100 3.84 -10.48 0.58
C GLU A 100 3.23 -9.47 -0.39
N ALA A 101 2.32 -9.92 -1.26
CA ALA A 101 1.56 -9.04 -2.14
C ALA A 101 0.73 -8.02 -1.35
N ILE A 102 0.00 -8.46 -0.33
CA ILE A 102 -0.79 -7.58 0.55
C ILE A 102 0.11 -6.53 1.20
N LYS A 103 1.22 -6.95 1.81
CA LYS A 103 2.18 -6.04 2.47
C LYS A 103 2.74 -5.00 1.50
N GLU A 104 2.97 -5.38 0.24
CA GLU A 104 3.45 -4.44 -0.77
C GLU A 104 2.35 -3.45 -1.17
N PHE A 105 1.12 -3.92 -1.41
CA PHE A 105 -0.02 -3.04 -1.75
C PHE A 105 -0.41 -2.08 -0.62
N GLU A 106 -0.23 -2.45 0.65
CA GLU A 106 -0.52 -1.61 1.81
C GLU A 106 0.39 -0.37 1.91
N LYS A 107 1.49 -0.33 1.17
CA LYS A 107 2.36 0.86 1.07
C LYS A 107 1.75 1.96 0.21
N ILE A 108 0.75 1.65 -0.61
CA ILE A 108 0.05 2.60 -1.49
C ILE A 108 -1.03 3.30 -0.67
N THR A 109 -1.06 4.63 -0.70
CA THR A 109 -1.96 5.44 0.14
C THR A 109 -3.06 6.11 -0.67
N LYS A 110 -4.07 6.67 -0.02
CA LYS A 110 -5.22 7.33 -0.68
C LYS A 110 -4.81 8.47 -1.62
N GLU A 111 -3.66 9.10 -1.35
CA GLU A 111 -3.06 10.15 -2.16
C GLU A 111 -2.63 9.66 -3.55
N ASP A 112 -2.40 8.35 -3.73
CA ASP A 112 -2.03 7.71 -5.01
C ASP A 112 -3.24 7.50 -5.95
N GLY A 113 -4.40 8.04 -5.58
CA GLY A 113 -5.57 8.15 -6.44
C GLY A 113 -6.06 6.82 -6.99
N LYS A 114 -6.03 6.66 -8.32
CA LYS A 114 -6.55 5.46 -8.99
C LYS A 114 -5.77 4.21 -8.56
N ILE A 115 -4.46 4.30 -8.42
CA ILE A 115 -3.60 3.16 -8.07
C ILE A 115 -3.99 2.60 -6.70
N TYR A 116 -4.33 3.47 -5.74
CA TYR A 116 -4.85 3.05 -4.44
C TYR A 116 -6.13 2.21 -4.55
N SER A 117 -7.10 2.66 -5.35
CA SER A 117 -8.35 1.90 -5.53
C SER A 117 -8.10 0.50 -6.13
N GLU A 118 -7.16 0.41 -7.07
CA GLU A 118 -6.74 -0.86 -7.68
C GLU A 118 -5.99 -1.74 -6.66
N ALA A 119 -5.14 -1.16 -5.82
CA ALA A 119 -4.41 -1.85 -4.76
C ALA A 119 -5.35 -2.44 -3.69
N ILE A 120 -6.35 -1.68 -3.23
CA ILE A 120 -7.36 -2.15 -2.28
C ILE A 120 -8.18 -3.31 -2.86
N SER A 121 -8.55 -3.24 -4.15
CA SER A 121 -9.21 -4.33 -4.85
C SER A 121 -8.34 -5.60 -4.87
N LYS A 122 -7.04 -5.44 -5.17
CA LYS A 122 -6.08 -6.54 -5.16
C LYS A 122 -5.82 -7.12 -3.78
N ILE A 123 -5.76 -6.31 -2.72
CA ILE A 123 -5.66 -6.79 -1.33
C ILE A 123 -6.86 -7.69 -1.01
N LYS A 124 -8.08 -7.28 -1.37
CA LYS A 124 -9.29 -8.09 -1.15
C LYS A 124 -9.23 -9.41 -1.92
N GLU A 125 -8.74 -9.40 -3.15
CA GLU A 125 -8.56 -10.61 -3.96
C GLU A 125 -7.51 -11.55 -3.33
N CYS A 126 -6.35 -11.00 -2.92
CA CYS A 126 -5.27 -11.78 -2.30
C CYS A 126 -5.74 -12.45 -1.01
N LYS A 127 -6.50 -11.74 -0.16
CA LYS A 127 -7.08 -12.30 1.08
C LYS A 127 -7.96 -13.51 0.78
N LYS A 128 -8.86 -13.40 -0.21
CA LYS A 128 -9.72 -14.52 -0.64
C LYS A 128 -8.92 -15.70 -1.18
N GLN A 129 -7.91 -15.45 -2.01
CA GLN A 129 -7.10 -16.53 -2.59
C GLN A 129 -6.26 -17.24 -1.52
N TYR A 130 -5.72 -16.49 -0.56
CA TYR A 130 -5.01 -17.05 0.59
C TYR A 130 -5.91 -17.94 1.45
N GLU A 131 -7.12 -17.49 1.78
CA GLU A 131 -8.12 -18.28 2.51
C GLU A 131 -8.51 -19.56 1.74
N ALA A 132 -8.72 -19.46 0.43
CA ALA A 132 -9.07 -20.59 -0.41
C ALA A 132 -7.97 -21.65 -0.48
N LEU A 133 -6.70 -21.24 -0.56
CA LEU A 133 -5.56 -22.17 -0.52
C LEU A 133 -5.46 -22.92 0.80
N ASN A 134 -5.68 -22.21 1.91
CA ASN A 134 -5.67 -22.82 3.23
C ASN A 134 -6.88 -23.75 3.46
N THR A 135 -8.01 -23.49 2.79
CA THR A 135 -9.20 -24.35 2.83
C THR A 135 -9.08 -25.57 1.90
N ASN A 136 -8.45 -25.44 0.73
CA ASN A 136 -8.19 -26.57 -0.19
C ASN A 136 -7.16 -27.56 0.37
N ASN A 137 -6.22 -27.10 1.20
CA ASN A 137 -5.34 -27.99 1.97
C ASN A 137 -6.07 -28.79 3.06
N LYS A 138 -7.25 -28.37 3.52
CA LYS A 138 -8.14 -29.14 4.42
C LYS A 138 -8.95 -30.22 3.69
N LYS A 139 -9.31 -30.02 2.41
CA LYS A 139 -10.07 -31.03 1.64
C LYS A 139 -9.21 -32.18 1.10
N ASN A 140 -7.92 -31.95 0.83
CA ASN A 140 -6.98 -33.02 0.44
C ASN A 140 -6.56 -33.94 1.61
N THR A 141 -6.92 -33.60 2.85
CA THR A 141 -6.68 -34.45 4.03
C THR A 141 -7.87 -35.36 4.38
N GLU A 142 -9.03 -35.20 3.74
CA GLU A 142 -10.26 -35.97 4.05
C GLU A 142 -10.48 -37.21 3.17
N SER A 143 -9.59 -37.51 2.22
CA SER A 143 -9.72 -38.67 1.31
C SER A 143 -8.70 -39.78 1.54
N ASN A 144 -8.21 -39.98 2.76
CA ASN A 144 -7.60 -41.27 3.16
C ASN A 144 -7.40 -41.36 4.68
N LYS A 145 -8.28 -42.12 5.34
CA LYS A 145 -7.95 -43.25 6.23
C LYS A 145 -9.11 -43.54 7.19
N GLN A 146 -9.95 -44.48 6.77
CA GLN A 146 -10.58 -45.41 7.70
C GLN A 146 -9.57 -46.53 7.92
N GLY A 147 -9.18 -46.77 9.18
CA GLY A 147 -8.48 -47.99 9.57
C GLY A 147 -7.19 -47.80 10.37
N ASN A 148 -7.34 -48.09 11.66
CA ASN A 148 -6.39 -48.69 12.60
C ASN A 148 -5.48 -47.81 13.47
N GLU A 149 -5.62 -48.10 14.77
CA GLU A 149 -4.92 -47.56 15.92
C GLU A 149 -3.43 -47.94 15.91
N ASN A 150 -2.55 -46.94 16.05
CA ASN A 150 -1.47 -46.92 17.05
C ASN A 150 -0.64 -45.62 16.97
N SER A 151 -0.53 -44.95 18.12
CA SER A 151 0.54 -44.07 18.61
C SER A 151 1.21 -43.07 17.62
N GLY A 152 0.94 -41.77 17.80
CA GLY A 152 1.72 -40.68 17.20
C GLY A 152 0.98 -39.34 17.12
N ASN A 153 1.50 -38.33 17.84
CA ASN A 153 1.01 -36.95 17.97
C ASN A 153 0.48 -36.30 16.67
N GLY A 154 -0.74 -35.77 16.73
CA GLY A 154 -1.30 -34.89 15.70
C GLY A 154 -2.80 -34.68 15.87
N VAL A 155 -3.22 -34.10 16.99
CA VAL A 155 -4.64 -33.78 17.19
C VAL A 155 -4.98 -32.52 16.41
N ASN A 156 -5.78 -32.66 15.37
CA ASN A 156 -6.49 -31.59 14.69
C ASN A 156 -7.64 -31.11 15.60
N ALA A 157 -7.31 -30.73 16.84
CA ALA A 157 -8.24 -30.18 17.82
C ALA A 157 -8.45 -28.70 17.50
N LYS A 158 -9.71 -28.28 17.44
CA LYS A 158 -10.06 -26.86 17.47
C LYS A 158 -9.34 -26.24 18.68
N ILE A 159 -8.47 -25.26 18.43
CA ILE A 159 -7.75 -24.57 19.50
C ILE A 159 -8.79 -23.91 20.38
N THR A 160 -8.77 -24.23 21.67
CA THR A 160 -9.61 -23.61 22.69
C THR A 160 -8.82 -22.50 23.38
N PRO A 161 -9.49 -21.55 24.07
CA PRO A 161 -8.81 -20.58 24.91
C PRO A 161 -7.82 -21.21 25.91
N ASP A 162 -8.23 -22.30 26.57
CA ASP A 162 -7.37 -23.03 27.52
C ASP A 162 -6.12 -23.62 26.83
N TYR A 163 -6.29 -24.19 25.63
CA TYR A 163 -5.15 -24.72 24.89
C TYR A 163 -4.23 -23.60 24.39
N ALA A 164 -4.78 -22.43 24.05
CA ALA A 164 -3.99 -21.25 23.71
C ALA A 164 -3.13 -20.77 24.90
N CYS A 165 -3.67 -20.77 26.13
CA CYS A 165 -2.88 -20.50 27.33
C CYS A 165 -1.70 -21.48 27.47
N GLU A 166 -1.91 -22.77 27.24
CA GLU A 166 -0.84 -23.78 27.30
C GLU A 166 0.23 -23.61 26.21
N LEU A 167 -0.17 -23.17 25.01
CA LEU A 167 0.77 -22.85 23.92
C LEU A 167 1.68 -21.67 24.28
N VAL A 168 1.11 -20.58 24.80
CA VAL A 168 1.87 -19.41 25.28
C VAL A 168 2.80 -19.83 26.41
N LYS A 169 2.26 -20.54 27.42
CA LYS A 169 3.04 -21.05 28.54
C LYS A 169 4.23 -21.89 28.06
N LYS A 170 4.03 -22.78 27.10
CA LYS A 170 5.08 -23.65 26.53
C LYS A 170 6.21 -22.85 25.89
N GLN A 171 5.89 -21.81 25.13
CA GLN A 171 6.90 -21.03 24.43
C GLN A 171 7.67 -20.07 25.34
N LEU A 172 7.08 -19.69 26.48
CA LEU A 172 7.74 -18.88 27.50
C LEU A 172 8.48 -19.70 28.56
N LYS A 173 8.57 -21.04 28.45
CA LYS A 173 9.23 -21.96 29.41
C LYS A 173 10.74 -21.73 29.64
N GLY A 174 11.30 -20.62 29.18
CA GLY A 174 12.56 -20.09 29.71
C GLY A 174 12.41 -19.41 31.08
N ASN A 175 11.23 -18.93 31.47
CA ASN A 175 11.11 -17.96 32.58
C ASN A 175 9.94 -18.26 33.54
N ASN A 176 10.29 -18.74 34.74
CA ASN A 176 9.55 -18.58 36.00
C ASN A 176 8.22 -19.37 36.19
N ASP A 177 8.22 -20.35 37.12
CA ASP A 177 7.04 -21.17 37.50
C ASP A 177 5.87 -20.36 38.12
N LYS A 178 6.08 -19.06 38.38
CA LYS A 178 5.09 -18.15 38.98
C LYS A 178 4.18 -17.48 37.95
N MET A 179 4.54 -17.51 36.67
CA MET A 179 3.77 -16.87 35.61
C MET A 179 2.44 -17.60 35.38
N LYS A 180 1.33 -16.87 35.50
CA LYS A 180 -0.03 -17.32 35.17
C LYS A 180 -0.41 -16.81 33.78
N PHE A 181 -1.31 -17.54 33.13
CA PHE A 181 -1.81 -17.26 31.79
C PHE A 181 -3.32 -17.32 31.81
N ASN A 182 -3.98 -16.25 31.35
CA ASN A 182 -5.43 -16.21 31.27
C ASN A 182 -5.87 -15.74 29.88
N TYR A 183 -6.94 -16.34 29.38
CA TYR A 183 -7.64 -15.81 28.23
C TYR A 183 -8.29 -14.47 28.59
N ASP A 184 -8.03 -13.46 27.77
CA ASP A 184 -8.57 -12.11 27.91
C ASP A 184 -9.81 -11.97 27.02
N HIS A 185 -9.59 -11.95 25.70
CA HIS A 185 -10.66 -11.82 24.71
C HIS A 185 -10.26 -12.40 23.34
N ASP A 186 -11.22 -12.40 22.42
CA ASP A 186 -11.02 -12.70 21.01
C ASP A 186 -10.70 -11.42 20.24
N ASP A 187 -9.70 -11.44 19.37
CA ASP A 187 -9.38 -10.30 18.51
C ASP A 187 -9.17 -10.73 17.04
N VAL A 188 -9.29 -9.78 16.12
CA VAL A 188 -9.08 -9.97 14.69
C VAL A 188 -8.08 -8.94 14.16
N LYS A 189 -6.85 -9.39 13.89
CA LYS A 189 -5.81 -8.57 13.25
C LYS A 189 -5.56 -9.08 11.84
N ASN A 190 -5.66 -8.17 10.87
CA ASN A 190 -5.43 -8.44 9.44
C ASN A 190 -6.28 -9.62 8.88
N GLY A 191 -7.47 -9.83 9.44
CA GLY A 191 -8.40 -10.91 9.03
C GLY A 191 -8.11 -12.27 9.65
N VAL A 192 -7.10 -12.40 10.50
CA VAL A 192 -6.82 -13.61 11.27
C VAL A 192 -7.47 -13.46 12.66
N GLN A 193 -8.19 -14.48 13.10
CA GLN A 193 -8.79 -14.53 14.43
C GLN A 193 -7.78 -15.07 15.43
N TYR A 194 -7.68 -14.42 16.58
CA TYR A 194 -6.76 -14.77 17.65
C TYR A 194 -7.49 -14.94 18.97
N TYR A 195 -6.95 -15.82 19.82
CA TYR A 195 -7.13 -15.72 21.26
C TYR A 195 -6.06 -14.79 21.81
N VAL A 196 -6.46 -13.78 22.58
CA VAL A 196 -5.54 -12.90 23.29
C VAL A 196 -5.36 -13.44 24.72
N ILE A 197 -4.12 -13.70 25.10
CA ILE A 197 -3.73 -14.30 26.37
C ILE A 197 -2.90 -13.31 27.16
N GLN A 198 -3.31 -13.00 28.39
CA GLN A 198 -2.54 -12.20 29.33
C GLN A 198 -1.58 -13.11 30.10
N ALA A 199 -0.29 -12.73 30.16
CA ALA A 199 0.68 -13.33 31.06
C ALA A 199 0.93 -12.41 32.25
N PHE A 200 0.80 -12.92 33.47
CA PHE A 200 0.93 -12.12 34.69
C PHE A 200 1.43 -12.93 35.88
N GLU A 201 2.01 -12.25 36.86
CA GLU A 201 2.29 -12.79 38.19
C GLU A 201 1.30 -12.21 39.20
N ASP A 202 0.80 -13.07 40.07
CA ASP A 202 -0.11 -12.72 41.16
C ASP A 202 0.69 -12.55 42.44
N LEU A 203 0.90 -11.30 42.85
CA LEU A 203 1.65 -10.92 44.04
C LEU A 203 0.67 -10.55 45.16
N SER A 204 1.15 -10.54 46.40
CA SER A 204 0.27 -10.40 47.58
C SER A 204 -0.60 -9.14 47.60
N ASP A 205 -0.14 -8.07 46.95
CA ASP A 205 -0.74 -6.73 46.96
C ASP A 205 -1.13 -6.22 45.56
N HIS A 206 -0.71 -6.90 44.49
CA HIS A 206 -1.01 -6.49 43.12
C HIS A 206 -0.82 -7.62 42.09
N VAL A 207 -1.31 -7.40 40.88
CA VAL A 207 -1.04 -8.25 39.71
C VAL A 207 -0.02 -7.54 38.81
N ALA A 208 1.11 -8.19 38.55
CA ALA A 208 2.13 -7.69 37.63
C ALA A 208 1.95 -8.34 36.25
N THR A 209 1.43 -7.59 35.27
CA THR A 209 1.27 -8.11 33.91
C THR A 209 2.58 -8.02 33.15
N SER A 210 3.05 -9.15 32.62
CA SER A 210 4.28 -9.21 31.82
C SER A 210 4.02 -8.92 30.35
N GLY A 211 2.83 -9.22 29.83
CA GLY A 211 2.47 -8.91 28.45
C GLY A 211 1.21 -9.62 27.96
N TRP A 212 0.89 -9.36 26.68
CA TRP A 212 -0.22 -9.95 25.97
C TRP A 212 0.30 -10.72 24.76
N TYR A 213 -0.32 -11.88 24.53
CA TYR A 213 0.12 -12.82 23.51
C TYR A 213 -1.06 -13.22 22.65
N TYR A 214 -0.84 -13.26 21.35
CA TYR A 214 -1.86 -13.60 20.35
C TYR A 214 -1.61 -15.03 19.91
N VAL A 215 -2.64 -15.86 19.97
CA VAL A 215 -2.61 -17.23 19.46
C VAL A 215 -3.56 -17.36 18.29
N ASP A 216 -3.02 -17.65 17.11
CA ASP A 216 -3.83 -17.86 15.90
C ASP A 216 -4.75 -19.07 16.11
N LYS A 217 -6.07 -18.84 16.07
CA LYS A 217 -7.08 -19.88 16.34
C LYS A 217 -7.02 -21.06 15.37
N ASN A 218 -6.43 -20.86 14.20
CA ASN A 218 -6.33 -21.89 13.16
C ASN A 218 -5.01 -22.65 13.22
N THR A 219 -3.91 -21.98 13.55
CA THR A 219 -2.56 -22.56 13.43
C THR A 219 -1.88 -22.84 14.76
N GLY A 220 -2.33 -22.18 15.84
CA GLY A 220 -1.70 -22.26 17.17
C GLY A 220 -0.35 -21.55 17.24
N LYS A 221 0.02 -20.80 16.21
CA LYS A 221 1.19 -19.91 16.27
C LYS A 221 0.93 -18.82 17.29
N VAL A 222 1.92 -18.59 18.14
CA VAL A 222 1.87 -17.58 19.19
C VAL A 222 2.75 -16.40 18.81
N TYR A 223 2.29 -15.22 19.16
CA TYR A 223 2.97 -13.96 18.93
C TYR A 223 2.93 -13.13 20.22
N GLU A 224 4.00 -12.43 20.53
CA GLU A 224 4.02 -11.37 21.53
C GLU A 224 3.47 -10.08 20.89
N TRP A 225 2.65 -9.35 21.63
CA TRP A 225 2.17 -8.04 21.17
C TRP A 225 3.13 -6.94 21.62
N ASP A 226 3.80 -6.30 20.66
CA ASP A 226 4.54 -5.07 20.89
C ASP A 226 3.55 -3.90 20.95
N LEU A 227 3.20 -3.50 22.17
CA LEU A 227 2.29 -2.39 22.45
C LEU A 227 2.75 -1.06 21.85
N SER A 228 4.07 -0.85 21.66
CA SER A 228 4.61 0.43 21.20
C SER A 228 4.44 0.62 19.70
N SER A 229 4.58 -0.46 18.92
CA SER A 229 4.49 -0.46 17.46
C SER A 229 3.20 -1.08 16.93
N ASP A 230 2.36 -1.62 17.81
CA ASP A 230 1.16 -2.39 17.51
C ASP A 230 1.40 -3.62 16.61
N LEU A 231 2.59 -4.23 16.72
CA LEU A 231 3.00 -5.37 15.91
C LEU A 231 2.91 -6.70 16.68
N LEU A 232 2.61 -7.78 15.95
CA LEU A 232 2.66 -9.14 16.46
C LEU A 232 4.02 -9.77 16.12
N ILE A 233 4.85 -10.00 17.14
CA ILE A 233 6.20 -10.56 17.02
C ILE A 233 6.11 -12.08 17.24
N PRO A 234 6.44 -12.93 16.25
CA PRO A 234 6.35 -14.38 16.42
C PRO A 234 7.29 -14.90 17.50
N LEU A 235 6.76 -15.71 18.41
CA LEU A 235 7.56 -16.45 19.39
C LEU A 235 8.10 -17.75 18.77
N LYS A 236 9.29 -18.17 19.21
CA LYS A 236 10.03 -19.34 18.66
C LYS A 236 9.60 -20.66 19.31
#